data_AF-A0AA47JJ37-F1
#
_entry.id   AF-A0AA47JJ37-F1
#
_cell.length_a   1.000
_cell.length_b   1.000
_cell.length_c   1.000
_cell.angle_alpha   90.00
_cell.angle_beta   90.00
_cell.angle_gamma   90.00
#
_symmetry.space_group_name_H-M   'P 1'
#
loop_
_entity.id
_entity.type
_entity.pdbx_description
1 polymer ?
#
loop_
_entity_poly.entity_id
_entity_poly.type
_entity_poly.pdbx_seq_one_letter_code
_entity_poly.pdbx_strand_id
1 'polypeptide(L)'
;MSNPISSSDFIKLLKKQQEEQKQKEEAQSQLPDSYNKDVIQRLDRIEKDTLKQDKHHDPRTRSELTMKFVVFFFSLIGASYIFVLMYNEAAVTWMIRLKETGLEESIKGIALLDFQAVISLIISGLGTSLGFIIGYYFKDKNSN
;
A
#
# COMPACT_ATOMS: atom_id res chain seq x y z
N MET A 1 11.62 -34.55 -39.52
CA MET A 1 12.84 -33.74 -39.74
C MET A 1 12.46 -32.29 -39.51
N SER A 2 12.85 -31.75 -38.35
CA SER A 2 12.51 -30.37 -37.94
C SER A 2 13.47 -29.41 -38.65
N ASN A 3 12.93 -28.53 -39.49
CA ASN A 3 13.71 -27.55 -40.23
C ASN A 3 14.29 -26.52 -39.26
N PRO A 4 15.62 -26.25 -39.25
CA PRO A 4 16.19 -25.23 -38.39
C PRO A 4 15.68 -23.86 -38.85
N ILE A 5 15.03 -23.14 -37.93
CA ILE A 5 14.57 -21.77 -38.16
C ILE A 5 15.78 -20.93 -38.54
N SER A 6 15.77 -20.36 -39.75
CA SER A 6 16.86 -19.54 -40.29
C SER A 6 17.09 -18.33 -39.40
N SER A 7 18.35 -17.92 -39.20
CA SER A 7 18.73 -16.74 -38.41
C SER A 7 17.98 -15.47 -38.85
N SER A 8 17.65 -15.37 -40.14
CA SER A 8 16.82 -14.29 -40.68
C SER A 8 15.39 -14.24 -40.11
N ASP A 9 14.80 -15.41 -39.84
CA ASP A 9 13.43 -15.54 -39.36
C ASP A 9 13.34 -15.24 -37.86
N PHE A 10 14.37 -15.60 -37.10
CA PHE A 10 14.52 -15.16 -35.70
C PHE A 10 14.66 -13.64 -35.59
N ILE A 11 15.48 -13.01 -36.44
CA ILE A 11 15.64 -11.55 -36.41
C ILE A 11 14.32 -10.85 -36.79
N LYS A 12 13.55 -11.39 -37.74
CA LYS A 12 12.21 -10.89 -38.05
C LYS A 12 11.25 -11.05 -36.87
N LEU A 13 11.30 -12.19 -36.19
CA LEU A 13 10.45 -12.45 -35.02
C LEU A 13 10.78 -11.51 -33.85
N LEU A 14 12.07 -11.25 -33.60
CA LEU A 14 12.53 -10.33 -32.57
C LEU A 14 12.12 -8.88 -32.87
N LYS A 15 12.26 -8.43 -34.13
CA LYS A 15 11.76 -7.10 -34.54
C LYS A 15 10.26 -6.98 -34.37
N LYS A 16 9.50 -8.01 -34.76
CA LYS A 16 8.05 -8.05 -34.58
C LYS A 16 7.64 -7.99 -33.10
N GLN A 17 8.34 -8.72 -32.23
CA GLN A 17 8.13 -8.69 -30.78
C GLN A 17 8.45 -7.31 -30.19
N GLN A 18 9.51 -6.64 -30.66
CA GLN A 18 9.84 -5.28 -30.20
C GLN A 18 8.84 -4.24 -30.71
N GLU A 19 8.33 -4.37 -31.93
CA GLU A 19 7.27 -3.51 -32.46
C GLU A 19 5.94 -3.71 -31.71
N GLU A 20 5.60 -4.95 -31.36
CA GLU A 20 4.42 -5.25 -30.53
C GLU A 20 4.58 -4.73 -29.09
N GLN A 21 5.78 -4.80 -28.50
CA GLN A 21 6.08 -4.21 -27.19
C GLN A 21 5.99 -2.68 -27.24
N LYS A 22 6.57 -2.06 -28.27
CA LYS A 22 6.53 -0.62 -28.46
C LYS A 22 5.10 -0.13 -28.73
N GLN A 23 4.30 -0.87 -29.50
CA GLN A 23 2.88 -0.59 -29.68
C GLN A 23 2.07 -0.78 -28.40
N LYS A 24 2.42 -1.72 -27.51
CA LYS A 24 1.78 -1.86 -26.20
C LYS A 24 2.17 -0.71 -25.26
N GLU A 25 3.41 -0.26 -25.29
CA GLU A 25 3.90 0.90 -24.51
C GLU A 25 3.31 2.22 -25.02
N GLU A 26 3.16 2.36 -26.35
CA GLU A 26 2.45 3.45 -27.01
C GLU A 26 0.93 3.38 -26.76
N ALA A 27 0.31 2.20 -26.75
CA ALA A 27 -1.10 2.04 -26.39
C ALA A 27 -1.38 2.27 -24.89
N GLN A 28 -0.39 1.98 -24.03
CA GLN A 28 -0.47 2.23 -22.59
C GLN A 28 -0.22 3.71 -22.24
N SER A 29 0.53 4.43 -23.08
CA SER A 29 0.66 5.90 -23.03
C SER A 29 -0.45 6.64 -23.80
N GLN A 30 -1.24 5.95 -24.63
CA GLN A 30 -2.47 6.44 -25.26
C GLN A 30 -3.74 6.10 -24.48
N LEU A 31 -3.65 5.69 -23.21
CA LEU A 31 -4.80 5.84 -22.31
C LEU A 31 -5.00 7.34 -22.06
N PRO A 32 -6.21 7.88 -22.27
CA PRO A 32 -6.40 9.31 -22.35
C PRO A 32 -6.01 9.96 -21.01
N ASP A 33 -5.23 11.05 -21.07
CA ASP A 33 -4.98 11.98 -19.95
C ASP A 33 -6.27 12.40 -19.21
N SER A 34 -7.44 12.19 -19.84
CA SER A 34 -8.76 12.25 -19.21
C SER A 34 -8.87 11.35 -17.98
N TYR A 35 -8.44 10.09 -18.00
CA TYR A 35 -8.62 9.19 -16.85
C TYR A 35 -7.85 9.69 -15.62
N ASN A 36 -6.63 10.21 -15.81
CA ASN A 36 -5.86 10.82 -14.74
C ASN A 36 -6.44 12.18 -14.32
N LYS A 37 -6.88 13.00 -15.29
CA LYS A 37 -7.55 14.28 -15.01
C LYS A 37 -8.87 14.10 -14.29
N ASP A 38 -9.65 13.07 -14.58
CA ASP A 38 -10.94 12.77 -13.99
C ASP A 38 -10.77 12.22 -12.56
N VAL A 39 -9.75 11.40 -12.32
CA VAL A 39 -9.38 10.94 -10.98
C VAL A 39 -8.85 12.11 -10.15
N ILE A 40 -7.93 12.91 -10.68
CA ILE A 40 -7.41 14.12 -10.02
C ILE A 40 -8.54 15.14 -9.79
N GLN A 41 -9.45 15.33 -10.75
CA GLN A 41 -10.57 16.28 -10.64
C GLN A 41 -11.68 15.75 -9.71
N ARG A 42 -11.82 14.43 -9.55
CA ARG A 42 -12.67 13.82 -8.51
C ARG A 42 -12.04 14.00 -7.13
N LEU A 43 -10.73 13.80 -7.00
CA LEU A 43 -9.99 14.07 -5.75
C LEU A 43 -10.08 15.56 -5.38
N ASP A 44 -9.87 16.48 -6.33
CA ASP A 44 -10.04 17.93 -6.16
C ASP A 44 -11.47 18.33 -5.78
N ARG A 45 -12.49 17.61 -6.28
CA ARG A 45 -13.89 17.86 -5.93
C ARG A 45 -14.22 17.34 -4.54
N ILE A 46 -13.77 16.14 -4.19
CA ILE A 46 -13.89 15.59 -2.84
C ILE A 46 -13.16 16.51 -1.85
N GLU A 47 -11.99 17.03 -2.21
CA GLU A 47 -11.24 18.04 -1.44
C GLU A 47 -12.06 19.33 -1.27
N LYS A 48 -12.61 19.90 -2.35
CA LYS A 48 -13.41 21.13 -2.27
C LYS A 48 -14.71 20.97 -1.51
N ASP A 49 -15.37 19.82 -1.60
CA ASP A 49 -16.65 19.59 -0.92
C ASP A 49 -16.45 19.26 0.56
N THR A 50 -15.35 18.61 0.93
CA THR A 50 -14.95 18.42 2.33
C THR A 50 -14.48 19.74 2.96
N LEU A 51 -13.70 20.57 2.23
CA LEU A 51 -13.18 21.86 2.72
C LEU A 51 -14.24 22.96 2.81
N LYS A 52 -15.30 22.92 2.00
CA LYS A 52 -16.40 23.91 2.05
C LYS A 52 -17.28 23.73 3.29
N GLN A 53 -17.32 22.53 3.86
CA GLN A 53 -18.06 22.29 5.10
C GLN A 53 -17.32 22.84 6.34
N ASP A 54 -16.01 23.07 6.24
CA ASP A 54 -15.13 23.50 7.35
C ASP A 54 -14.61 24.95 7.24
N LYS A 55 -15.31 25.83 6.52
CA LYS A 55 -14.92 27.25 6.40
C LYS A 55 -14.93 28.05 7.72
N HIS A 56 -15.33 27.43 8.83
CA HIS A 56 -15.34 28.05 10.16
C HIS A 56 -14.47 27.33 11.21
N HIS A 57 -13.69 26.30 10.86
CA HIS A 57 -12.88 25.58 11.84
C HIS A 57 -11.39 25.92 11.75
N ASP A 58 -10.97 26.66 12.77
CA ASP A 58 -9.67 27.26 13.12
C ASP A 58 -8.41 26.45 12.68
N PRO A 59 -7.34 27.10 12.18
CA PRO A 59 -6.03 26.47 11.95
C PRO A 59 -5.46 25.71 13.17
N ARG A 60 -5.91 26.04 14.39
CA ARG A 60 -5.56 25.28 15.62
C ARG A 60 -6.05 23.84 15.62
N THR A 61 -7.29 23.59 15.16
CA THR A 61 -7.86 22.23 15.21
C THR A 61 -7.16 21.28 14.24
N ARG A 62 -6.71 21.80 13.08
CA ARG A 62 -5.95 21.02 12.09
C ARG A 62 -4.61 20.57 12.65
N SER A 63 -3.90 21.46 13.36
CA SER A 63 -2.61 21.13 13.99
C SER A 63 -2.74 20.07 15.08
N GLU A 64 -3.78 20.14 15.90
CA GLU A 64 -4.02 19.17 16.97
C GLU A 64 -4.41 17.79 16.41
N LEU A 65 -5.16 17.75 15.31
CA LEU A 65 -5.55 16.50 14.65
C LEU A 65 -4.33 15.79 14.05
N THR A 66 -3.45 16.52 13.34
CA THR A 66 -2.21 15.95 12.78
C THR A 66 -1.28 15.46 13.89
N MET A 67 -1.15 16.22 15.00
CA MET A 67 -0.31 15.82 16.13
C MET A 67 -0.81 14.52 16.79
N LYS A 68 -2.13 14.41 17.03
CA LYS A 68 -2.76 13.18 17.55
C LYS A 68 -2.55 12.00 16.59
N PHE A 69 -2.60 12.25 15.28
CA PHE A 69 -2.37 11.22 14.26
C PHE A 69 -0.94 10.71 14.25
N VAL A 70 0.05 11.59 14.37
CA VAL A 70 1.48 11.21 14.45
C VAL A 70 1.72 10.40 15.72
N VAL A 71 1.22 10.86 16.87
CA VAL A 71 1.32 10.12 18.13
C VAL A 71 0.67 8.74 18.00
N PHE A 72 -0.54 8.66 17.46
CA PHE A 72 -1.24 7.40 17.21
C PHE A 72 -0.43 6.47 16.30
N PHE A 73 0.18 6.98 15.23
CA PHE A 73 1.00 6.18 14.31
C PHE A 73 2.22 5.56 15.01
N PHE A 74 2.96 6.35 15.79
CA PHE A 74 4.10 5.83 16.55
C PHE A 74 3.65 4.88 17.67
N SER A 75 2.54 5.15 18.35
CA SER A 75 1.94 4.22 19.31
C SER A 75 1.53 2.91 18.63
N LEU A 76 1.00 2.95 17.41
CA LEU A 76 0.59 1.77 16.65
C LEU A 76 1.80 0.90 16.28
N ILE A 77 2.94 1.50 15.92
CA ILE A 77 4.20 0.78 15.68
C ILE A 77 4.68 0.08 16.97
N GLY A 78 4.64 0.77 18.11
CA GLY A 78 4.98 0.17 19.40
C GLY A 78 4.02 -0.96 19.78
N ALA A 79 2.72 -0.73 19.60
CA ALA A 79 1.69 -1.72 19.86
C ALA A 79 1.80 -2.94 18.95
N SER A 80 2.21 -2.77 17.68
CA SER A 80 2.38 -3.90 16.76
C SER A 80 3.55 -4.79 17.17
N TYR A 81 4.61 -4.22 17.76
CA TYR A 81 5.70 -5.02 18.32
C TYR A 81 5.22 -5.89 19.49
N ILE A 82 4.50 -5.29 20.44
CA ILE A 82 3.93 -6.01 21.59
C ILE A 82 2.93 -7.08 21.11
N PHE A 83 2.08 -6.74 20.15
CA PHE A 83 1.09 -7.64 19.57
C PHE A 83 1.74 -8.89 18.95
N VAL A 84 2.81 -8.73 18.18
CA VAL A 84 3.53 -9.85 17.56
C VAL A 84 4.12 -10.78 18.62
N LEU A 85 4.71 -10.23 19.68
CA LEU A 85 5.24 -11.03 20.79
C LEU A 85 4.13 -11.83 21.48
N MET A 86 3.04 -11.17 21.88
CA MET A 86 1.91 -11.82 22.56
C MET A 86 1.26 -12.90 21.69
N TYR A 87 1.05 -12.61 20.40
CA TYR A 87 0.46 -13.57 19.47
C TYR A 87 1.37 -14.78 19.30
N ASN A 88 2.68 -14.57 19.11
CA ASN A 88 3.62 -15.67 18.90
C ASN A 88 3.75 -16.55 20.16
N GLU A 89 3.73 -15.97 21.35
CA GLU A 89 3.71 -16.73 22.61
C GLU A 89 2.44 -17.60 22.73
N ALA A 90 1.28 -17.02 22.43
CA ALA A 90 0.01 -17.75 22.43
C ALA A 90 0.00 -18.87 21.37
N ALA A 91 0.49 -18.59 20.16
CA ALA A 91 0.60 -19.55 19.07
C ALA A 91 1.49 -20.74 19.44
N VAL A 92 2.65 -20.50 20.05
CA VAL A 92 3.54 -21.57 20.54
C VAL A 92 2.86 -22.39 21.64
N THR A 93 2.20 -21.74 22.59
CA THR A 93 1.46 -22.41 23.66
C THR A 93 0.35 -23.30 23.10
N TRP A 94 -0.37 -22.83 22.09
CA TRP A 94 -1.36 -23.63 21.38
C TRP A 94 -0.73 -24.80 20.65
N MET A 95 0.36 -24.60 19.90
CA MET A 95 1.06 -25.69 19.23
C MET A 95 1.49 -26.79 20.20
N ILE A 96 2.00 -26.44 21.38
CA ILE A 96 2.39 -27.40 22.42
C ILE A 96 1.16 -28.19 22.90
N ARG A 97 0.06 -27.53 23.23
CA ARG A 97 -1.18 -28.21 23.67
C ARG A 97 -1.77 -29.11 22.60
N LEU A 98 -1.78 -28.67 21.33
CA LEU A 98 -2.29 -29.47 20.23
C LEU A 98 -1.45 -30.73 20.01
N LYS A 99 -0.12 -30.62 20.18
CA LYS A 99 0.81 -31.75 20.15
C LYS A 99 0.52 -32.74 21.28
N GLU A 100 0.28 -32.26 22.50
CA GLU A 100 -0.09 -33.10 23.65
C GLU A 100 -1.42 -33.83 23.46
N THR A 101 -2.37 -33.22 22.74
CA THR A 101 -3.67 -33.85 22.41
C THR A 101 -3.64 -34.79 21.20
N GLY A 102 -2.49 -34.93 20.52
CA GLY A 102 -2.33 -35.80 19.35
C GLY A 102 -2.90 -35.25 18.04
N LEU A 103 -3.28 -33.96 17.99
CA LEU A 103 -3.82 -33.29 16.79
C LEU A 103 -2.70 -32.59 16.01
N GLU A 104 -1.71 -33.35 15.53
CA GLU A 104 -0.56 -32.80 14.82
C GLU A 104 -0.92 -32.13 13.48
N GLU A 105 -2.01 -32.56 12.84
CA GLU A 105 -2.47 -31.97 11.57
C GLU A 105 -2.95 -30.52 11.75
N SER A 106 -3.56 -30.22 12.89
CA SER A 106 -4.04 -28.88 13.23
C SER A 106 -2.91 -27.90 13.59
N ILE A 107 -1.72 -28.39 13.95
CA ILE A 107 -0.53 -27.57 14.22
C ILE A 107 -0.07 -26.85 12.94
N LYS A 108 -0.21 -27.49 11.77
CA LYS A 108 0.19 -26.91 10.48
C LYS A 108 -0.58 -25.65 10.10
N GLY A 109 -1.76 -25.43 10.71
CA GLY A 109 -2.56 -24.23 10.49
C GLY A 109 -2.11 -23.02 11.32
N ILE A 110 -1.23 -23.21 12.31
CA ILE A 110 -0.78 -22.14 13.21
C ILE A 110 0.49 -21.52 12.65
N ALA A 111 0.34 -20.40 11.93
CA ALA A 111 1.47 -19.61 11.45
C ALA A 111 1.92 -18.60 12.51
N LEU A 112 3.24 -18.49 12.70
CA LEU A 112 3.84 -17.42 13.49
C LEU A 112 3.80 -16.10 12.71
N LEU A 113 3.57 -15.01 13.42
CA LEU A 113 3.56 -13.68 12.84
C LEU A 113 4.98 -13.12 12.79
N ASP A 114 5.37 -12.62 11.62
CA ASP A 114 6.58 -11.85 11.43
C ASP A 114 6.30 -10.36 11.63
N PHE A 115 7.11 -9.71 12.46
CA PHE A 115 7.02 -8.28 12.72
C PHE A 115 7.20 -7.45 11.44
N GLN A 116 8.10 -7.87 10.54
CA GLN A 116 8.32 -7.16 9.28
C GLN A 116 7.06 -7.14 8.42
N ALA A 117 6.34 -8.26 8.36
CA ALA A 117 5.09 -8.37 7.61
C ALA A 117 3.98 -7.47 8.20
N VAL A 118 3.85 -7.45 9.53
CA VAL A 118 2.84 -6.64 10.22
C VAL A 118 3.12 -5.14 10.04
N ILE A 119 4.36 -4.70 10.20
CA ILE A 119 4.75 -3.30 9.98
C ILE A 119 4.58 -2.91 8.51
N SER A 120 4.97 -3.77 7.57
CA SER A 120 4.78 -3.53 6.14
C SER A 120 3.31 -3.33 5.80
N LEU A 121 2.40 -4.12 6.40
CA LEU A 121 0.96 -3.97 6.22
C LEU A 121 0.45 -2.63 6.77
N ILE A 122 0.89 -2.25 7.96
CA ILE A 122 0.51 -0.97 8.60
C ILE A 122 1.00 0.21 7.75
N ILE A 123 2.25 0.19 7.29
CA ILE A 123 2.83 1.26 6.47
C ILE A 123 2.18 1.29 5.08
N SER A 124 1.90 0.15 4.47
CA SER A 124 1.26 0.10 3.14
C SER A 124 -0.19 0.58 3.19
N GLY A 125 -0.94 0.23 4.25
CA GLY A 125 -2.33 0.64 4.42
C GLY A 125 -2.49 2.10 4.85
N LEU A 126 -1.64 2.57 5.77
CA LEU A 126 -1.78 3.91 6.34
C LEU A 126 -0.84 4.95 5.71
N GLY A 127 0.27 4.53 5.11
CA GLY A 127 1.33 5.42 4.63
C GLY A 127 0.86 6.40 3.57
N THR A 128 0.01 5.97 2.64
CA THR A 128 -0.56 6.87 1.63
C THR A 128 -1.45 7.93 2.27
N SER A 129 -2.42 7.53 3.11
CA SER A 129 -3.28 8.48 3.83
C SER A 129 -2.49 9.41 4.75
N LEU A 130 -1.45 8.90 5.40
CA LEU A 130 -0.59 9.67 6.29
C LEU A 130 0.23 10.72 5.51
N GLY A 131 0.78 10.33 4.36
CA GLY A 131 1.49 11.22 3.45
C GLY A 131 0.61 12.37 2.95
N PHE A 132 -0.66 12.09 2.63
CA PHE A 132 -1.64 13.12 2.29
C PHE A 132 -1.90 14.07 3.47
N ILE A 133 -2.24 13.55 4.65
CA ILE A 133 -2.56 14.38 5.84
C ILE A 133 -1.37 15.27 6.24
N ILE A 134 -0.14 14.74 6.22
CA ILE A 134 1.08 15.50 6.51
C ILE A 134 1.35 16.54 5.41
N GLY A 135 1.18 16.17 4.13
CA GLY A 135 1.35 17.07 3.00
C GLY A 135 0.43 18.30 3.06
N TYR A 136 -0.84 18.10 3.40
CA TYR A 136 -1.79 19.20 3.60
C TYR A 136 -1.41 20.08 4.80
N TYR A 137 -0.96 19.49 5.90
CA TYR A 137 -0.53 20.25 7.09
C TYR A 137 0.63 21.20 6.79
N PHE A 138 1.63 20.76 6.01
CA PHE A 138 2.79 21.61 5.66
C PHE A 138 2.49 22.61 4.54
N LYS A 139 1.58 22.28 3.60
CA LYS A 139 1.17 23.19 2.51
C LYS A 139 0.51 24.47 3.05
N ASP A 140 -0.34 24.36 4.06
CA ASP A 140 -1.00 25.53 4.67
C ASP A 140 -0.03 26.44 5.44
N LYS A 141 1.10 25.90 5.92
CA LYS A 141 2.05 26.65 6.76
C LYS A 141 2.98 27.59 5.98
N ASN A 142 3.23 27.29 4.69
CA ASN A 142 4.11 28.08 3.82
C ASN A 142 3.36 29.14 2.97
N SER A 143 2.03 29.25 3.13
CA SER A 143 1.19 30.22 2.40
C SER A 143 0.99 31.56 3.14
N ASN A 144 1.73 31.80 4.22
CA ASN A 144 1.77 33.09 4.94
C ASN A 144 3.17 33.68 4.89
#